data_AF-A0A699QKC2-F1
#
_entry.id   AF-A0A699QKC2-F1
#
_cell.length_a   1.000
_cell.length_b   1.000
_cell.length_c   1.000
_cell.angle_alpha   90.00
_cell.angle_beta   90.00
_cell.angle_gamma   90.00
#
_symmetry.space_group_name_H-M   'P 1'
#
loop_
_entity.id
_entity.type
_entity.pdbx_description
1 polymer ?
#
loop_
_entity_poly.entity_id
_entity_poly.type
_entity_poly.pdbx_seq_one_letter_code
_entity_poly.pdbx_strand_id
1 'polypeptide(L)'
;MDPAKVEAITKWPRPTSMTEVRSFLGLPGYYRRFVEGFSRLALPLTKLMRKGGFQIYSDASKKGLGCVLMQHGKVIAYASRKLRPYEVNYPTHDLELAAVVFALKI
;
A
#
# COMPACT_ATOMS: atom_id res chain seq x y z
N MET A 1 18.04 18.46 -18.92
CA MET A 1 17.82 17.86 -17.58
C MET A 1 19.08 18.15 -16.78
N ASP A 2 18.96 18.70 -15.58
CA ASP A 2 20.10 18.94 -14.69
C ASP A 2 20.53 17.60 -14.06
N PRO A 3 21.77 17.13 -14.28
CA PRO A 3 22.26 15.86 -13.75
C PRO A 3 22.11 15.75 -12.22
N ALA A 4 22.29 16.85 -11.50
CA ALA A 4 22.21 16.87 -10.04
C ALA A 4 20.80 16.51 -9.53
N LYS A 5 19.75 16.89 -10.27
CA LYS A 5 18.36 16.60 -9.89
C LYS A 5 17.95 15.18 -10.25
N VAL A 6 18.51 14.62 -11.33
CA VAL A 6 18.35 13.20 -11.67
C VAL A 6 19.01 12.34 -10.59
N GLU A 7 20.22 12.72 -10.16
CA GLU A 7 20.94 12.03 -9.09
C GLU A 7 20.18 12.09 -7.76
N ALA A 8 19.60 13.25 -7.41
CA ALA A 8 18.77 13.40 -6.21
C ALA A 8 17.53 12.49 -6.23
N ILE A 9 16.86 12.35 -7.38
CA ILE A 9 15.72 11.43 -7.52
C ILE A 9 16.18 9.97 -7.43
N THR A 10 17.33 9.66 -8.01
CA THR A 10 17.89 8.30 -8.05
C THR A 10 18.35 7.82 -6.67
N LYS A 11 18.93 8.72 -5.87
CA LYS A 11 19.40 8.43 -4.50
C LYS A 11 18.32 8.60 -3.44
N TRP A 12 17.09 8.97 -3.82
CA TRP A 12 16.02 9.22 -2.86
C TRP A 12 15.67 7.94 -2.08
N PRO A 13 15.59 7.99 -0.74
CA PRO A 13 15.25 6.81 0.05
C PRO A 13 13.81 6.37 -0.23
N ARG A 14 13.53 5.06 -0.13
CA ARG A 14 12.17 4.54 -0.34
C ARG A 14 11.20 5.19 0.66
N PRO A 15 10.19 5.95 0.20
CA PRO A 15 9.28 6.65 1.10
C PRO A 15 8.41 5.66 1.87
N THR A 16 8.26 5.91 3.17
CA THR A 16 7.48 5.08 4.12
C THR A 16 6.24 5.80 4.65
N SER A 17 6.15 7.11 4.44
CA SER A 17 5.02 7.95 4.90
C SER A 17 4.35 8.70 3.74
N MET A 18 3.06 9.00 3.88
CA MET A 18 2.31 9.84 2.92
C MET A 18 2.99 11.20 2.68
N THR A 19 3.57 11.79 3.72
CA THR A 19 4.29 13.07 3.60
C THR A 19 5.53 12.93 2.73
N GLU A 20 6.28 11.85 2.88
CA GLU A 20 7.46 11.56 2.05
C GLU A 20 7.09 11.26 0.61
N VAL A 21 6.01 10.51 0.37
CA VAL A 21 5.47 10.28 -0.99
C VAL A 21 5.06 11.59 -1.64
N ARG A 22 4.43 12.51 -0.88
CA ARG A 22 4.07 13.85 -1.36
C ARG A 22 5.31 14.67 -1.71
N SER A 23 6.31 14.70 -0.84
CA SER A 23 7.57 15.40 -1.08
C SER A 23 8.32 14.84 -2.28
N PHE A 24 8.37 13.50 -2.39
CA PHE A 24 8.94 12.81 -3.54
C PHE A 24 8.23 13.22 -4.81
N LEU A 25 6.90 13.09 -4.93
CA LEU A 25 6.17 13.45 -6.15
C LEU A 25 6.32 14.91 -6.57
N GLY A 26 6.60 15.83 -5.64
CA GLY A 26 6.86 17.23 -5.95
C GLY A 26 8.07 17.44 -6.87
N LEU A 27 9.16 16.70 -6.64
CA LEU A 27 10.43 16.81 -7.36
C LEU A 27 10.31 16.35 -8.84
N PRO A 28 9.92 15.10 -9.16
CA PRO A 28 9.65 14.65 -10.51
C PRO A 28 8.44 15.36 -11.13
N GLY A 29 7.49 15.84 -10.31
CA GLY A 29 6.32 16.59 -10.77
C GLY A 29 6.69 17.85 -11.55
N TYR A 30 7.78 18.52 -11.17
CA TYR A 30 8.33 19.66 -11.92
C TYR A 30 8.76 19.26 -13.34
N TYR A 31 9.25 18.04 -13.52
CA TYR A 31 9.77 17.50 -14.78
C TYR A 31 8.73 16.75 -15.62
N ARG A 32 7.46 16.70 -15.19
CA ARG A 32 6.40 15.91 -15.86
C ARG A 32 6.23 16.19 -17.35
N ARG A 33 6.57 17.41 -17.82
CA ARG A 33 6.46 17.80 -19.25
C ARG A 33 7.53 17.14 -20.13
N PHE A 34 8.63 16.69 -19.52
CA PHE A 34 9.79 16.10 -20.20
C PHE A 34 9.82 14.58 -20.07
N VAL A 35 8.89 13.99 -19.32
CA VAL A 35 8.78 12.54 -19.11
C VAL A 35 7.48 12.07 -19.74
N GLU A 36 7.60 11.40 -20.88
CA GLU A 36 6.44 10.82 -21.55
C GLU A 36 5.76 9.79 -20.63
N GLY A 37 4.43 9.86 -20.53
CA GLY A 37 3.67 8.95 -19.67
C GLY A 37 3.88 9.15 -18.16
N PHE A 38 4.44 10.27 -17.71
CA PHE A 38 4.65 10.56 -16.28
C PHE A 38 3.41 10.29 -15.41
N SER A 39 2.23 10.70 -15.88
CA SER A 39 0.97 10.46 -15.14
C SER A 39 0.68 8.98 -14.92
N ARG A 40 1.04 8.10 -15.87
CA ARG A 40 0.90 6.63 -15.72
C ARG A 40 1.89 6.06 -14.71
N LEU A 41 3.11 6.61 -14.67
CA LEU A 41 4.15 6.20 -13.72
C LEU A 41 3.84 6.66 -12.28
N ALA A 42 3.32 7.89 -12.13
CA ALA A 42 2.95 8.47 -10.83
C ALA A 42 1.56 8.04 -10.32
N LEU A 43 0.77 7.37 -11.16
CA LEU A 43 -0.61 6.97 -10.87
C LEU A 43 -0.76 6.11 -9.58
N PRO A 44 0.09 5.10 -9.34
CA PRO A 44 0.02 4.32 -8.10
C PRO A 44 0.22 5.17 -6.84
N LEU A 45 1.22 6.08 -6.85
CA LEU A 45 1.53 6.95 -5.71
C LEU A 45 0.47 8.03 -5.49
N THR A 46 -0.03 8.63 -6.58
CA THR A 46 -1.11 9.62 -6.51
C THR A 46 -2.42 9.00 -6.06
N LYS A 47 -2.70 7.73 -6.40
CA LYS A 47 -3.86 6.98 -5.90
C LYS A 47 -3.79 6.83 -4.39
N LEU A 48 -2.63 6.43 -3.84
CA LEU A 48 -2.41 6.32 -2.39
C LEU A 48 -2.62 7.66 -1.66
N MET A 49 -2.25 8.77 -2.29
CA MET A 49 -2.37 10.11 -1.70
C MET A 49 -3.76 10.73 -1.80
N ARG A 50 -4.72 10.11 -2.48
CA ARG A 50 -6.08 10.67 -2.58
C ARG A 50 -6.69 10.76 -1.19
N LYS A 51 -7.26 11.93 -0.86
CA LYS A 51 -8.06 12.09 0.37
C LYS A 51 -9.25 11.16 0.31
N GLY A 52 -9.43 10.38 1.36
CA GLY A 52 -10.51 9.40 1.51
C GLY A 52 -10.06 8.29 2.45
N GLY A 53 -10.98 7.78 3.25
CA GLY A 53 -10.68 6.70 4.19
C GLY A 53 -10.19 5.43 3.47
N PHE A 54 -9.37 4.66 4.16
CA PHE A 54 -9.04 3.30 3.76
C PHE A 54 -10.11 2.34 4.29
N GLN A 55 -10.42 1.32 3.51
CA GLN A 55 -11.32 0.24 3.89
C GLN A 55 -10.54 -1.06 3.87
N ILE A 56 -10.70 -1.85 4.92
CA ILE A 56 -10.11 -3.18 5.03
C ILE A 56 -11.24 -4.18 5.00
N TYR A 57 -11.13 -5.17 4.10
CA TYR A 57 -11.97 -6.35 4.09
C TYR A 57 -11.12 -7.51 4.55
N SER A 58 -11.51 -8.19 5.62
CA SER A 58 -10.81 -9.36 6.15
C SER A 58 -11.71 -10.59 6.11
N ASP A 59 -11.10 -11.75 5.94
CA ASP A 59 -11.78 -13.05 5.97
C ASP A 59 -10.89 -14.08 6.67
N ALA A 60 -11.52 -14.99 7.40
CA ALA A 60 -10.84 -16.07 8.10
C ALA A 60 -11.44 -17.42 7.70
N SER A 61 -10.57 -18.40 7.49
CA SER A 61 -10.97 -19.78 7.21
C SER A 61 -10.16 -20.75 8.07
N LYS A 62 -10.58 -22.02 8.11
CA LYS A 62 -9.80 -23.11 8.74
C LYS A 62 -8.47 -23.42 8.05
N LYS A 63 -8.11 -22.70 6.97
CA LYS A 63 -6.84 -22.85 6.24
C LYS A 63 -5.92 -21.64 6.37
N GLY A 64 -6.47 -20.43 6.48
CA GLY A 64 -5.69 -19.20 6.50
C GLY A 64 -6.54 -17.96 6.70
N LEU A 65 -5.83 -16.84 6.82
CA LEU A 65 -6.38 -15.50 6.96
C LEU A 65 -6.10 -14.72 5.68
N GLY A 66 -7.05 -13.90 5.26
CA GLY A 66 -6.94 -13.03 4.10
C GLY A 66 -7.43 -11.63 4.41
N CYS A 67 -6.86 -10.63 3.75
CA CYS A 67 -7.43 -9.30 3.73
C CYS A 67 -7.11 -8.53 2.44
N VAL A 68 -7.94 -7.54 2.16
CA VAL A 68 -7.85 -6.64 1.01
C VAL A 68 -7.92 -5.20 1.51
N LEU A 69 -6.90 -4.41 1.16
CA LEU A 69 -6.89 -2.97 1.37
C LEU A 69 -7.53 -2.28 0.16
N MET A 70 -8.58 -1.50 0.41
CA MET A 70 -9.30 -0.74 -0.60
C MET A 70 -9.29 0.75 -0.30
N GLN A 71 -9.35 1.54 -1.36
CA GLN A 71 -9.55 2.98 -1.28
C GLN A 71 -10.36 3.43 -2.49
N HIS A 72 -11.46 4.15 -2.24
CA HIS A 72 -12.38 4.62 -3.29
C HIS A 72 -12.88 3.50 -4.22
N GLY A 73 -13.28 2.35 -3.64
CA GLY A 73 -13.78 1.20 -4.40
C GLY A 73 -12.74 0.51 -5.29
N LYS A 74 -11.45 0.82 -5.12
CA LYS A 74 -10.35 0.17 -5.85
C LYS A 74 -9.41 -0.54 -4.89
N VAL A 75 -9.00 -1.74 -5.28
CA VAL A 75 -7.99 -2.49 -4.53
C VAL A 75 -6.63 -1.79 -4.62
N ILE A 76 -5.92 -1.77 -3.49
CA ILE A 76 -4.55 -1.31 -3.34
C ILE A 76 -3.62 -2.49 -3.12
N ALA A 77 -3.96 -3.37 -2.17
CA ALA A 77 -3.12 -4.49 -1.78
C ALA A 77 -3.96 -5.70 -1.34
N TYR A 78 -3.37 -6.88 -1.51
CA TYR A 78 -3.85 -8.14 -0.98
C TYR A 78 -2.81 -8.66 0.00
N ALA A 79 -3.26 -9.26 1.09
CA ALA A 79 -2.39 -10.00 1.98
C ALA A 79 -3.09 -11.25 2.49
N SER A 80 -2.33 -12.33 2.58
CA SER A 80 -2.84 -13.61 3.06
C SER A 80 -1.73 -14.41 3.70
N ARG A 81 -2.08 -15.22 4.70
CA ARG A 81 -1.17 -16.20 5.30
C ARG A 81 -1.90 -17.44 5.75
N LYS A 82 -1.19 -18.57 5.78
CA LYS A 82 -1.68 -19.80 6.40
C LYS A 82 -1.81 -19.62 7.91
N LEU A 83 -2.70 -20.40 8.52
CA LEU A 83 -2.78 -20.48 9.98
C LEU A 83 -1.50 -21.06 10.56
N ARG A 84 -1.05 -20.51 11.68
CA ARG A 84 0.01 -21.10 12.50
C ARG A 84 -0.54 -22.34 13.20
N PRO A 85 0.29 -23.34 13.55
CA PRO A 85 -0.17 -24.61 14.12
C PRO A 85 -1.12 -24.45 15.32
N TYR A 86 -0.89 -23.45 16.17
CA TYR A 86 -1.74 -23.16 17.33
C TYR A 86 -3.02 -22.38 16.99
N GLU A 87 -3.05 -21.64 15.86
CA GLU A 87 -4.25 -20.93 15.40
C GLU A 87 -5.26 -21.91 14.77
N VAL A 88 -4.83 -23.09 14.32
CA VAL A 88 -5.73 -24.11 13.75
C VAL A 88 -6.81 -24.53 14.75
N ASN A 89 -6.47 -24.51 16.03
CA ASN A 89 -7.37 -24.89 17.12
C ASN A 89 -8.30 -23.75 17.58
N TYR A 90 -8.15 -22.54 17.04
CA TYR A 90 -9.00 -21.42 17.43
C TYR A 90 -10.45 -21.63 16.96
N PRO A 91 -11.43 -21.25 17.80
CA PRO A 91 -12.82 -21.17 17.39
C PRO A 91 -12.99 -20.10 16.29
N THR A 92 -14.10 -20.15 15.55
CA THR A 92 -14.30 -19.28 14.39
C THR A 92 -14.20 -17.79 14.74
N HIS A 93 -14.78 -17.35 15.87
CA HIS A 93 -14.72 -15.94 16.28
C HIS A 93 -13.29 -15.45 16.58
N ASP A 94 -12.43 -16.31 17.12
CA ASP A 94 -11.02 -15.99 17.36
C ASP A 94 -10.22 -15.92 16.05
N LEU A 95 -10.57 -16.75 15.06
CA LEU A 95 -10.01 -16.68 13.72
C LEU A 95 -10.40 -15.37 13.00
N GLU A 96 -11.66 -14.94 13.13
CA GLU A 96 -12.11 -13.64 12.61
C GLU A 96 -11.32 -12.50 13.25
N LEU A 97 -11.15 -12.53 14.58
CA LEU A 97 -10.33 -11.55 15.29
C LEU A 97 -8.87 -11.58 14.80
N ALA A 98 -8.30 -12.77 14.60
CA ALA A 98 -6.95 -12.91 14.07
C ALA A 98 -6.80 -12.34 12.65
N ALA A 99 -7.82 -12.44 11.80
CA ALA A 99 -7.84 -11.84 10.47
C ALA A 99 -7.85 -10.31 10.55
N VAL A 100 -8.64 -9.72 11.45
CA VAL A 100 -8.64 -8.26 11.70
C VAL A 100 -7.28 -7.79 12.21
N VAL A 101 -6.71 -8.49 13.21
CA VAL A 101 -5.38 -8.15 13.76
C VAL A 101 -4.29 -8.29 12.70
N PHE A 102 -4.37 -9.32 11.85
CA PHE A 102 -3.45 -9.49 10.73
C PHE A 102 -3.56 -8.32 9.75
N ALA A 103 -4.78 -7.90 9.41
CA ALA A 103 -5.01 -6.82 8.47
C ALA A 103 -4.53 -5.45 8.99
N LEU A 104 -4.62 -5.21 10.30
CA LEU A 104 -4.16 -3.96 10.94
C LEU A 104 -2.64 -3.88 11.13
N LYS A 105 -1.93 -5.00 11.02
CA LYS A 105 -0.46 -5.04 11.15
C LYS A 105 0.29 -4.84 9.83
N ILE A 106 -0.45 -4.71 8.73
CA ILE A 106 0.08 -4.39 7.39
C ILE A 106 0.26 -2.90 7.26
#